data_AF-U5CUR6-F1
#
_entry.id   AF-U5CUR6-F1
#
_cell.length_a   1.000
_cell.length_b   1.000
_cell.length_c   1.000
_cell.angle_alpha   90.00
_cell.angle_beta   90.00
_cell.angle_gamma   90.00
#
_symmetry.space_group_name_H-M   'P 1'
#
loop_
_entity.id
_entity.type
_entity.pdbx_description
1 polymer ?
#
loop_
_entity_poly.entity_id
_entity_poly.type
_entity_poly.pdbx_seq_one_letter_code
_entity_poly.pdbx_strand_id
1 'polypeptide(L)' 'TRTMLGRYVGKWFYEKGIPFDAANSPYFPPMVSIIQRVGPGVKPPTAYELSGPILDEEVEEVTKWTEEYK' A
#
# COMPACT_ATOMS: atom_id res chain seq x y z
N THR A 1 15.03 -8.26 -12.38
CA THR A 1 14.44 -7.32 -11.39
C THR A 1 12.93 -7.44 -11.29
N ARG A 2 12.16 -7.24 -12.38
CA ARG A 2 10.68 -7.40 -12.40
C ARG A 2 10.18 -8.77 -11.94
N THR A 3 10.86 -9.85 -12.34
CA THR A 3 10.51 -11.23 -11.96
C THR A 3 10.69 -11.53 -10.47
N MET A 4 11.68 -10.90 -9.81
CA MET A 4 11.91 -11.07 -8.38
C MET A 4 10.85 -10.34 -7.56
N LEU A 5 10.55 -9.09 -7.92
CA LEU A 5 9.47 -8.32 -7.30
C LEU A 5 8.14 -9.08 -7.36
N GLY A 6 7.74 -9.54 -8.55
CA GLY A 6 6.49 -10.30 -8.72
C GLY A 6 6.44 -11.57 -7.87
N ARG A 7 7.56 -12.29 -7.71
CA ARG A 7 7.64 -13.48 -6.86
C ARG A 7 7.40 -13.16 -5.39
N TYR A 8 8.00 -12.10 -4.85
CA TYR A 8 7.83 -11.74 -3.44
C TYR A 8 6.45 -11.15 -3.14
N VAL A 9 5.93 -10.31 -4.04
CA VAL A 9 4.54 -9.83 -3.96
C VAL A 9 3.57 -11.00 -3.98
N GLY A 10 3.72 -11.92 -4.94
CA GLY A 10 2.85 -13.09 -5.05
C GLY A 10 2.89 -14.01 -3.81
N LYS A 11 4.07 -14.17 -3.20
CA LYS A 11 4.21 -14.92 -1.94
C LYS A 11 3.44 -14.25 -0.81
N TRP A 12 3.52 -12.93 -0.66
CA TRP A 12 2.80 -12.20 0.38
C TRP A 12 1.28 -12.27 0.17
N PHE A 13 0.80 -12.11 -1.07
CA PHE A 13 -0.61 -12.28 -1.41
C PHE A 13 -1.12 -13.68 -1.02
N TYR A 14 -0.38 -14.72 -1.38
CA TYR A 14 -0.73 -16.10 -1.05
C TYR A 14 -0.73 -16.35 0.47
N GLU A 15 0.30 -15.91 1.19
CA GLU A 15 0.42 -16.09 2.65
C GLU A 15 -0.73 -15.40 3.40
N LYS A 16 -1.12 -14.19 2.97
CA LYS A 16 -2.17 -13.41 3.63
C LYS A 16 -3.57 -13.67 3.09
N GLY A 17 -3.71 -14.53 2.08
CA GLY A 17 -5.01 -14.81 1.44
C GLY A 17 -5.60 -13.59 0.73
N ILE A 18 -4.76 -12.68 0.23
CA ILE A 18 -5.20 -11.48 -0.47
C ILE A 18 -5.61 -11.87 -1.90
N PRO A 19 -6.84 -11.54 -2.34
CA PRO A 19 -7.27 -11.73 -3.72
C PRO A 19 -6.31 -11.04 -4.72
N PHE A 20 -5.91 -11.73 -5.80
CA PHE A 20 -4.94 -11.20 -6.75
C PHE A 20 -5.42 -9.97 -7.53
N ASP A 21 -6.73 -9.79 -7.64
CA ASP A 21 -7.35 -8.60 -8.22
C ASP A 21 -7.11 -7.34 -7.39
N ALA A 22 -6.69 -7.46 -6.12
CA ALA A 22 -6.21 -6.31 -5.34
C ALA A 22 -5.02 -5.59 -6.01
N ALA A 23 -4.26 -6.27 -6.87
CA ALA A 23 -3.20 -5.64 -7.67
C ALA A 23 -3.74 -4.69 -8.77
N ASN A 24 -5.04 -4.76 -9.09
CA ASN A 24 -5.70 -3.84 -10.02
C ASN A 24 -6.13 -2.53 -9.33
N SER A 25 -5.95 -2.41 -8.01
CA SER A 25 -6.19 -1.17 -7.29
C SER A 25 -5.35 -0.03 -7.87
N PRO A 26 -5.92 1.19 -8.03
CA PRO A 26 -5.16 2.35 -8.51
C PRO A 26 -3.98 2.71 -7.59
N TYR A 27 -4.00 2.26 -6.33
CA TYR A 27 -2.93 2.49 -5.35
C TYR A 27 -1.77 1.49 -5.46
N PHE A 28 -1.94 0.35 -6.15
CA PHE A 28 -0.91 -0.67 -6.22
C PHE A 28 0.33 -0.24 -7.02
N PRO A 29 0.23 0.30 -8.25
CA PRO A 29 1.41 0.81 -8.97
C PRO A 29 2.13 1.98 -8.26
N PRO A 30 1.42 2.99 -7.70
CA PRO A 30 2.05 4.04 -6.88
C PRO A 30 2.81 3.50 -5.67
N MET A 31 2.24 2.54 -4.93
CA MET A 31 2.92 1.91 -3.80
C MET A 31 4.27 1.30 -4.22
N VAL A 32 4.30 0.55 -5.32
CA VAL A 32 5.54 -0.03 -5.86
C VAL A 32 6.54 1.06 -6.27
N SER A 33 6.06 2.13 -6.91
CA SER A 33 6.91 3.26 -7.32
C SER A 33 7.54 3.98 -6.12
N ILE A 34 6.79 4.19 -5.04
CA ILE A 34 7.30 4.82 -3.83
C ILE A 34 8.38 3.94 -3.20
N ILE A 35 8.12 2.63 -3.02
CA ILE A 35 9.11 1.69 -2.45
C ILE A 35 10.43 1.73 -3.25
N GLN A 36 10.36 1.77 -4.59
CA GLN A 36 11.55 1.90 -5.44
C GLN A 36 12.27 3.24 -5.26
N ARG A 37 11.51 4.34 -5.11
CA ARG A 37 12.06 5.69 -4.95
C ARG A 37 12.76 5.89 -3.60
N VAL A 38 12.18 5.38 -2.51
CA VAL A 38 12.80 5.55 -1.18
C VAL A 38 14.06 4.68 -1.04
N GLY A 39 14.11 3.56 -1.75
CA GLY A 39 15.33 2.76 -1.90
C GLY A 39 15.63 1.86 -0.70
N PRO A 40 16.81 1.22 -0.68
CA PRO A 40 17.21 0.28 0.37
C PRO A 40 17.39 0.96 1.75
N GLY A 41 17.08 0.25 2.83
CA GLY A 41 17.29 0.73 4.21
C GLY A 41 16.04 1.31 4.89
N VAL A 42 14.96 1.47 4.13
CA VAL A 42 13.66 1.89 4.66
C VAL A 42 13.02 0.74 5.41
N LYS A 43 12.60 1.01 6.65
CA LYS A 43 11.81 0.05 7.42
C LYS A 43 10.36 0.12 6.95
N PRO A 44 9.72 -1.02 6.65
CA PRO A 44 8.28 -1.01 6.40
C PRO A 44 7.54 -0.55 7.67
N PRO A 45 6.36 0.09 7.52
CA PRO A 45 5.55 0.46 8.66
C PRO A 45 5.11 -0.78 9.43
N THR A 46 4.97 -0.63 10.74
CA THR A 46 4.44 -1.67 11.62
C THR A 46 2.93 -1.78 11.48
N ALA A 47 2.37 -2.91 11.93
CA ALA A 47 0.91 -3.08 11.97
C ALA A 47 0.22 -1.99 12.80
N TYR A 48 0.85 -1.53 13.89
CA TYR A 48 0.33 -0.45 14.73
C TYR A 48 0.29 0.89 13.97
N GLU A 49 1.37 1.23 13.27
CA GLU A 49 1.40 2.47 12.46
C GLU A 49 0.37 2.43 11.33
N LEU A 50 0.22 1.27 10.67
CA LEU A 50 -0.77 1.07 9.61
C LEU A 50 -2.22 1.16 10.12
N SER A 51 -2.52 0.61 11.29
CA SER A 51 -3.89 0.59 11.84
C SER A 51 -4.25 1.83 12.66
N GLY A 52 -3.27 2.64 13.03
CA GLY A 52 -3.44 3.86 13.81
C GLY A 52 -3.19 5.09 12.95
N PRO A 53 -2.06 5.80 13.15
CA PRO A 53 -1.85 7.13 12.58
C PRO A 53 -1.98 7.17 11.05
N ILE A 54 -1.49 6.16 10.33
CA ILE A 54 -1.60 6.15 8.86
C ILE A 54 -3.05 5.98 8.42
N LEU A 55 -3.82 5.12 9.08
CA LEU A 55 -5.24 4.96 8.75
C LEU A 55 -6.04 6.22 9.10
N ASP A 56 -5.72 6.85 10.23
CA ASP A 56 -6.37 8.10 10.66
C ASP A 56 -6.15 9.23 9.63
N GLU A 57 -4.92 9.36 9.11
CA GLU A 57 -4.57 10.32 8.05
C GLU A 57 -5.38 10.07 6.76
N GLU A 58 -5.47 8.82 6.31
CA GLU A 58 -6.25 8.46 5.11
C GLU A 58 -7.76 8.72 5.29
N VAL A 59 -8.30 8.46 6.48
CA VAL A 59 -9.71 8.74 6.81
C VAL A 59 -9.99 10.24 6.80
N GLU A 60 -9.09 11.05 7.36
CA GLU A 60 -9.21 12.51 7.35
C GLU A 60 -9.18 13.04 5.91
N GLU A 61 -8.24 12.55 5.10
CA GLU A 61 -8.12 12.97 3.70
C GLU A 61 -9.42 12.67 2.93
N VAL A 62 -9.92 11.43 2.98
CA VAL A 62 -11.16 11.03 2.27
C VAL A 62 -12.38 11.80 2.79
N THR A 63 -12.45 12.07 4.09
CA THR A 63 -13.55 12.85 4.68
C THR A 63 -13.56 14.27 4.11
N LYS A 64 -12.40 14.91 4.04
CA LYS A 64 -12.25 16.26 3.47
C LYS A 64 -12.66 16.30 1.99
N TRP A 65 -12.20 15.34 1.19
CA TRP A 65 -12.63 15.20 -0.20
C TRP A 65 -14.15 15.04 -0.32
N THR A 66 -14.80 14.33 0.61
CA THR A 66 -16.25 14.15 0.60
C THR A 66 -16.99 15.43 0.97
N GLU A 67 -16.46 16.24 1.88
CA GLU A 67 -17.04 17.52 2.28
C GLU A 67 -16.87 18.62 1.23
N GLU A 68 -15.75 18.63 0.52
CA GLU A 68 -15.48 19.62 -0.54
C GLU A 68 -16.38 19.44 -1.78
N TYR A 69 -16.86 18.22 -2.02
CA TYR A 69 -17.72 17.87 -3.16
C TYR A 69 -19.19 17.55 -2.77
N LYS A 70 -19.61 17.93 -1.56
CA LYS A 70 -21.01 17.94 -1.12
C LYS A 70 -21.77 19.16 -1.63
#